data_AF-A0A0F9FLG1-F1
#
_entry.id   AF-A0A0F9FLG1-F1
#
_cell.length_a   1.000
_cell.length_b   1.000
_cell.length_c   1.000
_cell.angle_alpha   90.00
_cell.angle_beta   90.00
_cell.angle_gamma   90.00
#
_symmetry.space_group_name_H-M   'P 1'
#
loop_
_entity.id
_entity.type
_entity.pdbx_description
1 polymer ?
#
loop_
_entity_poly.entity_id
_entity_poly.type
_entity_poly.pdbx_seq_one_letter_code
_entity_poly.pdbx_strand_id
1 'polypeptide(L)'
;MGYYINPRDCTKEEWLDKYGEHINEPLWPPDSKEVFVCLVQNPGFSAAAVVYDEREFKEFQPSSHDTRPRKWYVLRQGAVIGVCPEVESVLA
;
A
#
# COMPACT_ATOMS: atom_id res chain seq x y z
N MET A 1 -5.20 -1.44 -13.68
CA MET A 1 -3.85 -1.80 -13.20
C MET A 1 -3.61 -0.95 -11.97
N GLY A 2 -3.22 -1.56 -10.85
CA GLY A 2 -3.01 -0.84 -9.58
C GLY A 2 -1.67 -0.10 -9.55
N TYR A 3 -1.49 0.74 -8.54
CA TYR A 3 -0.24 1.46 -8.29
C TYR A 3 0.57 0.73 -7.22
N TYR A 4 1.90 0.73 -7.36
CA TYR A 4 2.77 -0.02 -6.46
C TYR A 4 3.97 0.82 -6.01
N ILE A 5 4.33 0.67 -4.74
CA ILE A 5 5.57 1.21 -4.18
C ILE A 5 6.74 0.38 -4.72
N ASN A 6 7.60 1.01 -5.53
CA ASN A 6 8.79 0.40 -6.09
C ASN A 6 10.00 1.35 -6.04
N PRO A 7 10.60 1.55 -4.85
CA PRO A 7 11.75 2.43 -4.68
C PRO A 7 12.97 1.91 -5.46
N ARG A 8 13.84 2.83 -5.89
CA ARG A 8 15.03 2.51 -6.71
C ARG A 8 16.22 2.02 -5.89
N ASP A 9 16.38 2.55 -4.68
CA ASP A 9 17.62 2.41 -3.90
C ASP A 9 17.49 1.49 -2.69
N CYS A 10 16.30 0.97 -2.41
CA CYS A 10 16.05 0.03 -1.31
C CYS A 10 14.92 -0.93 -1.67
N THR A 11 14.65 -1.90 -0.81
CA THR A 11 13.46 -2.74 -0.94
C THR A 11 12.19 -1.96 -0.55
N LYS A 12 11.03 -2.37 -1.06
CA LYS A 12 9.74 -1.77 -0.63
C LYS A 12 9.44 -2.05 0.85
N GLU A 13 9.92 -3.17 1.40
CA GLU A 13 9.85 -3.47 2.84
C GLU A 13 10.59 -2.40 3.65
N GLU A 14 11.88 -2.19 3.35
CA GLU A 14 12.69 -1.17 4.03
C GLU A 14 12.11 0.23 3.85
N TRP A 15 11.54 0.52 2.68
CA TRP A 15 10.90 1.81 2.43
C TRP A 15 9.62 1.99 3.25
N LEU A 16 8.77 0.96 3.32
CA LEU A 16 7.54 0.99 4.11
C LEU A 16 7.85 1.10 5.61
N ASP A 17 8.84 0.37 6.10
CA ASP A 17 9.27 0.44 7.50
C ASP A 17 9.87 1.81 7.87
N LYS A 18 10.43 2.52 6.88
CA LYS A 18 11.05 3.85 7.08
C LYS A 18 10.05 5.00 6.99
N TYR A 19 9.09 4.93 6.06
CA TYR A 19 8.20 6.06 5.73
C TYR A 19 6.74 5.85 6.14
N GLY A 20 6.36 4.62 6.47
CA GLY A 20 5.02 4.26 6.90
C GLY A 20 4.94 3.81 8.35
N GLU A 21 3.72 3.78 8.86
CA GLU A 21 3.40 3.16 10.15
C GLU A 21 2.65 1.85 9.89
N HIS A 22 3.15 0.75 10.46
CA HIS A 22 2.52 -0.56 10.35
C HIS A 22 1.25 -0.62 11.21
N ILE A 23 0.14 -1.04 10.60
CA ILE A 23 -1.17 -1.15 11.25
C ILE A 23 -1.73 -2.57 11.08
N ASN A 24 -2.43 -3.07 12.10
CA ASN A 24 -3.01 -4.41 12.07
C ASN A 24 -4.41 -4.43 11.47
N GLU A 25 -5.21 -3.40 11.75
CA GLU A 25 -6.62 -3.32 11.39
C GLU A 25 -6.87 -1.99 10.67
N PRO A 26 -6.64 -1.93 9.35
CA PRO A 26 -6.91 -0.71 8.59
C PRO A 26 -8.42 -0.49 8.51
N LEU A 27 -8.86 0.77 8.70
CA LEU A 27 -10.25 1.18 8.57
C LEU A 27 -10.38 2.15 7.40
N TRP A 28 -11.25 1.84 6.45
CA TRP A 28 -11.57 2.75 5.36
C TRP A 28 -12.67 3.74 5.77
N PRO A 29 -12.58 5.04 5.40
CA PRO A 29 -11.47 5.68 4.69
C PRO A 29 -10.28 6.03 5.60
N PRO A 30 -9.05 6.14 5.05
CA PRO A 30 -7.94 6.76 5.77
C PRO A 30 -8.20 8.25 6.03
N ASP A 31 -7.38 8.85 6.89
CA ASP A 31 -7.38 10.31 7.07
C ASP A 31 -7.06 11.05 5.76
N SER A 32 -7.56 12.29 5.62
CA SER A 32 -7.49 13.08 4.37
C SER A 32 -6.12 13.28 3.71
N LYS A 33 -5.01 13.00 4.40
CA LYS A 33 -3.63 13.11 3.89
C LYS A 33 -2.85 11.81 3.99
N GLU A 34 -3.58 10.72 4.22
CA GLU A 34 -3.04 9.41 4.46
C GLU A 34 -3.49 8.45 3.38
N VAL A 35 -2.62 7.50 3.10
CA VAL A 35 -2.81 6.51 2.05
C VAL A 35 -2.43 5.17 2.63
N PHE A 36 -3.29 4.18 2.44
CA PHE A 36 -2.95 2.83 2.82
C PHE A 36 -2.09 2.17 1.75
N VAL A 37 -1.13 1.37 2.19
CA VAL A 37 -0.38 0.46 1.34
C VAL A 37 -0.50 -0.95 1.91
N CYS A 38 -0.91 -1.90 1.06
CA CYS A 38 -0.98 -3.31 1.40
C CYS A 38 0.24 -4.03 0.82
N LEU A 39 1.13 -4.50 1.69
CA LEU A 39 2.25 -5.36 1.31
C LEU A 39 1.79 -6.82 1.30
N VAL A 40 1.55 -7.35 0.11
CA VAL A 40 1.19 -8.75 -0.12
C VAL A 40 2.44 -9.57 -0.36
N GLN A 41 2.60 -10.67 0.38
CA GLN A 41 3.70 -11.60 0.18
C GLN A 41 3.31 -12.70 -0.82
N ASN A 42 3.97 -12.72 -1.98
CA ASN A 42 3.81 -13.72 -3.02
C ASN A 42 4.92 -14.78 -2.95
N PRO A 43 4.74 -15.94 -3.59
CA PRO A 43 5.85 -16.84 -3.86
C PRO A 43 6.93 -16.14 -4.70
N GLY A 44 8.12 -15.95 -4.15
CA GLY A 44 9.29 -15.42 -4.85
C GLY A 44 9.40 -13.88 -4.92
N PHE A 45 8.38 -13.13 -4.49
CA PHE A 45 8.43 -11.67 -4.38
C PHE A 45 7.31 -11.14 -3.48
N SER A 46 7.25 -9.84 -3.24
CA SER A 46 6.16 -9.17 -2.54
C SER A 46 5.69 -7.98 -3.37
N ALA A 47 4.46 -7.52 -3.16
CA ALA A 47 3.88 -6.39 -3.87
C ALA A 47 3.33 -5.40 -2.85
N ALA A 48 3.76 -4.15 -2.92
CA ALA A 48 3.30 -3.07 -2.04
C ALA A 48 2.27 -2.22 -2.79
N ALA A 49 1.01 -2.63 -2.76
CA ALA A 49 -0.08 -2.00 -3.50
C ALA A 49 -0.57 -0.72 -2.80
N VAL A 50 -0.66 0.38 -3.54
CA VAL A 50 -1.26 1.63 -3.05
C VAL A 50 -2.78 1.50 -3.12
N VAL A 51 -3.44 1.68 -1.98
CA VAL A 51 -4.88 1.53 -1.83
C VAL A 51 -5.51 2.92 -1.83
N TYR A 52 -5.87 3.39 -3.02
CA TYR A 52 -6.35 4.75 -3.28
C TYR A 52 -7.87 4.87 -3.32
N ASP A 53 -8.61 3.76 -3.36
CA ASP A 53 -10.07 3.76 -3.28
C ASP A 53 -10.62 2.56 -2.47
N GLU A 54 -11.92 2.61 -2.16
CA GLU A 54 -12.60 1.57 -1.39
C GLU A 54 -12.62 0.20 -2.11
N ARG A 55 -12.53 0.19 -3.44
CA ARG A 55 -12.54 -1.06 -4.24
C ARG A 55 -11.23 -1.80 -4.05
N GLU A 56 -10.10 -1.09 -4.16
CA GLU A 56 -8.78 -1.63 -3.84
C GLU A 56 -8.75 -2.10 -2.38
N PHE A 57 -9.30 -1.32 -1.44
CA PHE A 57 -9.33 -1.70 -0.03
C PHE A 57 -10.04 -3.02 0.22
N LYS A 58 -11.19 -3.23 -0.43
CA LYS A 58 -11.97 -4.47 -0.39
C LYS A 58 -11.25 -5.64 -1.06
N GLU A 59 -10.65 -5.42 -2.23
CA GLU A 59 -9.85 -6.44 -2.94
C GLU A 59 -8.67 -6.93 -2.07
N PHE A 60 -8.09 -6.01 -1.30
CA PHE A 60 -6.98 -6.34 -0.40
C PHE A 60 -7.40 -6.91 0.96
N GLN A 61 -8.68 -7.12 1.23
CA GLN A 61 -9.12 -7.88 2.41
C GLN A 61 -8.84 -9.38 2.25
N PRO A 62 -8.58 -10.11 3.35
CA PRO A 62 -8.49 -11.57 3.31
C PRO A 62 -9.78 -12.19 2.77
N SER A 63 -9.64 -13.20 1.90
CA SER A 63 -10.76 -13.99 1.39
C SER A 63 -10.42 -15.48 1.40
N SER A 64 -11.43 -16.34 1.26
CA SER A 64 -11.24 -17.79 1.15
C SER A 64 -10.40 -18.23 -0.05
N HIS A 65 -10.26 -17.36 -1.06
CA HIS A 65 -9.55 -17.65 -2.30
C HIS A 65 -8.13 -17.08 -2.32
N ASP A 66 -7.79 -16.20 -1.39
CA ASP A 66 -6.48 -15.55 -1.32
C ASP A 66 -5.96 -15.50 0.11
N THR A 67 -5.16 -16.52 0.43
CA THR A 67 -4.55 -16.75 1.75
C THR A 67 -3.15 -16.15 1.88
N ARG A 68 -2.70 -15.37 0.91
CA ARG A 68 -1.37 -14.76 0.93
C ARG A 68 -1.23 -13.84 2.17
N PRO A 69 -0.10 -13.89 2.90
CA PRO A 69 0.15 -12.99 4.01
C PRO A 69 0.16 -11.53 3.55
N ARG A 70 -0.38 -10.64 4.39
CA ARG A 70 -0.48 -9.20 4.14
C ARG A 70 0.02 -8.42 5.34
N LYS A 71 0.67 -7.29 5.08
CA LYS A 71 0.92 -6.25 6.08
C LYS A 71 0.32 -4.95 5.58
N TRP A 72 -0.24 -4.18 6.49
CA TRP A 72 -0.83 -2.88 6.17
C TRP A 72 0.04 -1.76 6.72
N TYR A 73 0.19 -0.71 5.92
CA TYR A 73 0.89 0.50 6.31
C TYR A 73 0.01 1.70 6.02
N VAL A 74 0.08 2.70 6.90
CA VAL A 74 -0.43 4.04 6.62
C VAL A 74 0.73 4.97 6.32
N LEU A 75 0.62 5.76 5.26
CA LEU A 75 1.67 6.67 4.81
C LEU A 75 1.11 8.05 4.52
N ARG A 76 1.97 9.07 4.62
CA ARG A 76 1.66 10.40 4.10
C ARG A 76 1.56 10.38 2.58
N GLN A 77 0.51 10.98 2.04
CA GLN A 77 0.28 11.07 0.59
C GLN A 77 1.51 11.56 -0.20
N GLY A 78 2.19 12.60 0.30
CA GLY A 78 3.39 13.14 -0.37
C GLY A 78 4.56 12.15 -0.47
N ALA A 79 4.73 11.24 0.50
CA ALA A 79 5.75 10.20 0.43
C ALA A 79 5.42 9.17 -0.66
N VAL A 80 4.14 8.79 -0.77
CA VAL A 80 3.64 7.87 -1.79
C VAL A 80 3.79 8.47 -3.19
N ILE A 81 3.40 9.73 -3.40
CA ILE A 81 3.57 10.43 -4.68
C ILE A 81 5.06 10.54 -5.04
N GLY A 82 5.94 10.79 -4.05
CA GLY A 82 7.37 10.89 -4.29
C GLY A 82 8.02 9.61 -4.86
N VAL A 83 7.48 8.43 -4.54
CA VAL A 83 7.98 7.13 -5.05
C VAL A 83 7.15 6.57 -6.20
N CYS A 84 5.87 6.89 -6.28
CA CYS A 84 4.95 6.48 -7.33
C CYS A 84 4.17 7.70 -7.85
N PRO A 85 4.77 8.58 -8.67
CA PRO A 85 4.14 9.84 -9.07
C PRO A 85 2.81 9.67 -9.82
N GLU A 86 2.65 8.57 -10.56
CA GLU A 86 1.46 8.29 -11.37
C GLU A 86 0.16 8.18 -10.55
N VAL A 87 0.28 7.87 -9.25
CA VAL A 87 -0.87 7.73 -8.34
C VAL A 87 -1.46 9.08 -7.91
N GLU A 88 -0.76 10.19 -8.13
CA GLU A 88 -1.27 11.53 -7.82
C GLU A 88 -2.62 11.80 -8.49
N SER A 89 -2.80 11.31 -9.72
CA SER A 89 -4.02 11.45 -10.50
C SER A 89 -5.28 10.83 -9.87
N VAL A 90 -5.11 9.88 -8.94
CA VAL A 90 -6.21 9.17 -8.27
C VAL A 90 -6.32 9.47 -6.78
N LEU A 91 -5.38 10.23 -6.21
CA LEU A 91 -5.42 10.68 -4.81
C LEU A 91 -5.85 12.15 -4.65
N ALA A 92 -6.08 12.86 -5.76
CA ALA A 92 -6.41 14.28 -5.81
C ALA A 92 -7.91 14.56 -5.60
#